data_AF-A0AAN8CJK5-F1
#
_entry.id   AF-A0AAN8CJK5-F1
#
_cell.length_a   1.000
_cell.length_b   1.000
_cell.length_c   1.000
_cell.angle_alpha   90.00
_cell.angle_beta   90.00
_cell.angle_gamma   90.00
#
_symmetry.space_group_name_H-M   'P 1'
#
loop_
_entity.id
_entity.type
_entity.pdbx_description
1 polymer ?
#
loop_
_entity_poly.entity_id
_entity_poly.type
_entity_poly.pdbx_seq_one_letter_code
_entity_poly.pdbx_strand_id
1 'polypeptide(L)' 'MMEEITQIKAKKKRMEEDIRVLMKSADHNAEKAESQGQLSFISKSNGLRRAAKEKESHLETLERELTDKLKELKDTP' A
#
# COMPACT_ATOMS: atom_id res chain seq x y z
N MET A 1 -0.35 -24.33 3.11
CA MET A 1 0.97 -23.83 2.65
C MET A 1 0.94 -23.11 1.29
N MET A 2 0.79 -23.80 0.14
CA MET A 2 0.77 -23.12 -1.19
C MET A 2 -0.45 -22.21 -1.40
N GLU A 3 -1.60 -22.58 -0.85
CA GLU A 3 -2.81 -21.75 -0.90
C GLU A 3 -2.64 -20.47 -0.07
N GLU A 4 -2.06 -20.54 1.13
CA GLU A 4 -1.75 -19.37 1.95
C GLU A 4 -0.76 -18.42 1.26
N ILE A 5 0.29 -18.95 0.62
CA ILE A 5 1.24 -18.14 -0.16
C ILE A 5 0.51 -17.41 -1.30
N THR A 6 -0.42 -18.08 -1.97
CA THR A 6 -1.23 -17.48 -3.04
C THR A 6 -2.13 -16.37 -2.50
N GLN A 7 -2.78 -16.59 -1.35
CA GLN A 7 -3.62 -15.59 -0.69
C GLN A 7 -2.82 -14.36 -0.26
N ILE A 8 -1.62 -14.55 0.32
CA ILE A 8 -0.74 -13.46 0.73
C ILE A 8 -0.28 -12.64 -0.48
N LYS A 9 0.13 -13.30 -1.58
CA LYS A 9 0.49 -12.61 -2.85
C LYS A 9 -0.69 -11.81 -3.42
N ALA A 10 -1.90 -12.36 -3.38
CA ALA A 10 -3.09 -11.66 -3.85
C ALA A 10 -3.41 -10.44 -2.98
N LYS A 11 -3.30 -10.57 -1.64
CA LYS A 11 -3.47 -9.46 -0.70
C LYS A 11 -2.42 -8.37 -0.90
N LYS A 12 -1.15 -8.76 -1.10
CA LYS A 12 -0.04 -7.87 -1.44
C LYS A 12 -0.35 -7.03 -2.68
N LYS A 13 -0.71 -7.68 -3.79
CA LYS A 13 -1.03 -7.00 -5.06
C LYS A 13 -2.17 -5.99 -4.93
N ARG A 14 -3.23 -6.34 -4.18
CA ARG A 14 -4.35 -5.41 -3.92
C ARG A 14 -3.89 -4.20 -3.11
N MET A 15 -3.07 -4.43 -2.09
CA MET A 15 -2.56 -3.36 -1.23
C MET A 15 -1.62 -2.41 -1.98
N GLU A 16 -0.76 -2.93 -2.86
CA GLU A 16 0.05 -2.11 -3.76
C GLU A 16 -0.80 -1.22 -4.67
N GLU A 17 -1.91 -1.76 -5.20
CA GLU A 17 -2.83 -0.98 -6.02
C GLU A 17 -3.54 0.11 -5.21
N ASP A 18 -4.02 -0.22 -4.01
CA ASP A 18 -4.62 0.76 -3.10
C ASP A 18 -3.66 1.92 -2.80
N ILE A 19 -2.38 1.62 -2.51
CA ILE A 19 -1.34 2.63 -2.26
C ILE A 19 -1.17 3.51 -3.49
N ARG A 20 -1.06 2.92 -4.69
CA ARG A 20 -0.95 3.67 -5.94
C ARG A 20 -2.14 4.62 -6.15
N VAL A 21 -3.36 4.15 -5.91
CA VAL A 21 -4.58 4.96 -6.06
C VAL A 21 -4.62 6.10 -5.04
N LEU A 22 -4.27 5.83 -3.78
CA LEU A 22 -4.20 6.85 -2.73
C LEU A 22 -3.18 7.93 -3.05
N MET A 23 -1.99 7.55 -3.52
CA MET A 23 -0.93 8.49 -3.87
C MET A 23 -1.32 9.35 -5.07
N LYS A 24 -1.84 8.75 -6.16
CA LYS A 24 -2.38 9.51 -7.31
C LYS A 24 -3.47 10.49 -6.90
N SER A 25 -4.36 10.06 -6.00
CA SER A 25 -5.43 10.94 -5.49
C SER A 25 -4.87 12.06 -4.62
N ALA A 26 -3.81 11.81 -3.85
CA ALA A 26 -3.14 12.81 -3.06
C ALA A 26 -2.47 13.86 -3.96
N ASP A 27 -1.78 13.44 -5.02
CA ASP A 27 -1.13 14.31 -5.99
C ASP A 27 -2.16 15.19 -6.71
N HIS A 28 -3.26 14.61 -7.17
CA HIS A 28 -4.37 15.36 -7.78
C HIS A 28 -4.97 16.42 -6.85
N ASN A 29 -5.09 16.13 -5.55
CA ASN A 29 -5.55 17.12 -4.58
C ASN A 29 -4.50 18.23 -4.35
N ALA A 30 -3.21 17.90 -4.37
CA ALA A 30 -2.16 18.92 -4.25
C ALA A 30 -2.15 19.87 -5.46
N GLU A 31 -2.26 19.34 -6.68
CA GLU A 31 -2.36 20.14 -7.91
C GLU A 31 -3.61 21.03 -7.92
N LYS A 32 -4.75 20.51 -7.43
CA LYS A 32 -5.96 21.32 -7.24
C LYS A 32 -5.78 22.43 -6.21
N ALA A 33 -5.08 22.16 -5.12
CA ALA A 33 -4.82 23.19 -4.11
C ALA A 33 -4.01 24.34 -4.70
N GLU A 34 -2.99 24.04 -5.49
CA GLU A 34 -2.13 25.02 -6.15
C GLU A 34 -2.89 25.81 -7.22
N SER A 35 -3.57 25.11 -8.13
CA SER A 35 -4.28 25.75 -9.25
C SER A 35 -5.50 26.57 -8.83
N GLN A 36 -6.16 26.22 -7.73
CA GLN A 36 -7.38 26.90 -7.25
C GLN A 36 -7.14 27.78 -6.02
N GLY A 37 -5.92 27.79 -5.47
CA GLY A 37 -5.60 28.50 -4.22
C GLY A 37 -6.36 27.97 -3.00
N GLN A 38 -6.81 26.71 -3.02
CA GLN A 38 -7.66 26.12 -1.98
C GLN A 38 -6.87 25.15 -1.09
N LEU A 39 -6.36 25.66 0.04
CA LEU A 39 -5.58 24.89 1.01
C LEU A 39 -6.32 23.69 1.62
N SER A 40 -7.66 23.66 1.57
CA SER A 40 -8.44 22.51 2.05
C SER A 40 -8.14 21.22 1.28
N PHE A 41 -7.71 21.32 0.01
CA PHE A 41 -7.25 20.16 -0.75
C PHE A 41 -5.90 19.64 -0.26
N ILE A 42 -5.03 20.48 0.32
CA ILE A 42 -3.79 20.02 0.98
C ILE A 42 -4.13 19.12 2.17
N SER A 43 -5.10 19.49 3.00
CA SER A 43 -5.54 18.65 4.12
C SER A 43 -6.03 17.28 3.65
N LYS A 44 -6.77 17.23 2.53
CA LYS A 44 -7.20 15.96 1.90
C LYS A 44 -6.02 15.16 1.35
N SER A 45 -5.11 15.81 0.63
CA SER A 45 -3.88 15.20 0.10
C SER A 45 -3.07 14.54 1.22
N ASN A 46 -2.85 15.26 2.33
CA ASN A 46 -2.12 14.76 3.48
C ASN A 46 -2.82 13.58 4.16
N GLY A 47 -4.15 13.59 4.25
CA GLY A 47 -4.94 12.46 4.73
C GLY A 47 -4.68 11.20 3.90
N LEU A 48 -4.71 11.33 2.57
CA LEU A 48 -4.46 10.23 1.64
C LEU A 48 -3.02 9.71 1.72
N ARG A 49 -2.01 10.60 1.84
CA ARG A 49 -0.61 10.19 2.03
C ARG A 49 -0.40 9.43 3.35
N ARG A 50 -1.05 9.85 4.43
CA ARG A 50 -1.00 9.11 5.71
C ARG A 50 -1.60 7.71 5.57
N ALA A 51 -2.77 7.60 4.95
CA ALA A 51 -3.41 6.30 4.69
C ALA A 51 -2.54 5.40 3.78
N ALA A 52 -1.88 5.96 2.78
CA ALA A 52 -0.94 5.23 1.93
C ALA A 52 0.24 4.69 2.75
N LYS A 53 0.84 5.54 3.59
CA LYS A 53 1.97 5.17 4.46
C LYS A 53 1.60 4.08 5.49
N GLU A 54 0.40 4.15 6.05
CA GLU A 54 -0.12 3.08 6.92
C GLU A 54 -0.23 1.75 6.15
N LYS A 55 -0.75 1.78 4.91
CA LYS A 55 -0.80 0.58 4.06
C LYS A 55 0.59 0.08 3.65
N GLU A 56 1.56 0.96 3.39
CA GLU A 56 2.96 0.58 3.13
C GLU A 56 3.55 -0.21 4.31
N SER A 57 3.31 0.25 5.54
CA SER A 57 3.77 -0.48 6.74
C SER A 57 3.14 -1.88 6.83
N HIS A 58 1.84 -2.02 6.53
CA HIS A 58 1.20 -3.34 6.49
C HIS A 58 1.72 -4.21 5.33
N LEU A 59 2.09 -3.60 4.21
CA LEU A 59 2.67 -4.29 3.06
C LEU A 59 4.01 -4.91 3.43
N GLU A 60 4.87 -4.17 4.12
CA GLU A 60 6.15 -4.68 4.63
C GLU A 60 5.95 -5.88 5.55
N THR A 61 4.94 -5.87 6.42
CA THR A 61 4.60 -7.02 7.27
C THR A 61 4.23 -8.24 6.41
N LEU A 62 3.37 -8.05 5.41
CA LEU A 62 2.97 -9.14 4.49
C LEU A 62 4.15 -9.67 3.68
N GLU A 63 5.11 -8.83 3.31
CA GLU A 63 6.32 -9.25 2.60
C GLU A 63 7.23 -10.11 3.47
N ARG A 64 7.36 -9.77 4.76
CA ARG A 64 8.10 -10.59 5.73
C ARG A 64 7.43 -11.94 5.92
N GLU A 65 6.11 -11.94 6.17
CA GLU A 65 5.32 -13.18 6.30
C GLU A 65 5.44 -14.08 5.06
N LEU A 66 5.37 -13.49 3.86
CA LEU A 66 5.55 -14.22 2.61
C LEU A 66 6.96 -14.82 2.50
N THR A 67 7.98 -14.05 2.87
CA THR A 67 9.38 -14.46 2.83
C THR A 67 9.63 -15.63 3.78
N ASP A 68 9.10 -15.57 5.00
CA ASP A 68 9.28 -16.62 5.99
C ASP A 68 8.57 -17.91 5.57
N LYS A 69 7.32 -17.83 5.08
CA LYS A 69 6.62 -19.00 4.51
C LYS A 69 7.32 -19.61 3.31
N LEU A 70 7.97 -18.81 2.47
CA LEU A 70 8.75 -19.30 1.33
C LEU A 70 10.05 -19.98 1.76
N LYS A 71 10.64 -19.60 2.90
CA LYS A 71 11.80 -20.29 3.48
C LYS A 71 11.36 -21.64 4.08
N GLU A 72 10.30 -21.65 4.88
CA GLU A 72 9.75 -22.88 5.45
C GLU A 72 9.46 -23.93 4.37
N LEU A 73 8.91 -23.53 3.23
CA LEU A 73 8.64 -24.42 2.10
C LEU A 73 9.94 -24.99 1.47
N LYS A 74 11.03 -24.23 1.46
CA LYS A 74 12.33 -24.68 0.93
C LYS A 74 13.09 -25.58 1.89
N ASP A 75 12.87 -25.39 3.19
CA ASP A 75 13.52 -26.16 4.27
C ASP A 75 12.74 -27.44 4.63
N THR A 76 11.58 -27.68 4.00
CA THR A 76 10.82 -28.94 4.13
C THR A 76 11.43 -29.99 3.19
N PRO A 77 11.91 -31.16 3.69
CA PRO A 77 12.58 -32.18 2.89
C PRO A 77 11.71 -32.87 1.83
#